data_AF-A0A7V9FBI5-F1
#
_entry.id   AF-A0A7V9FBI5-F1
#
_cell.length_a   1.000
_cell.length_b   1.000
_cell.length_c   1.000
_cell.angle_alpha   90.00
_cell.angle_beta   90.00
_cell.angle_gamma   90.00
#
_symmetry.space_group_name_H-M   'P 1'
#
loop_
_entity.id
_entity.type
_entity.pdbx_description
1 polymer ?
#
loop_
_entity_poly.entity_id
_entity_poly.type
_entity_poly.pdbx_seq_one_letter_code
_entity_poly.pdbx_strand_id
1 'polypeptide(L)'
;MMSWWNRLKRKDDTHKPDEQPAGSQEGVVGRSASRRSQVDLSDPAVRERRRQRLERRVKDLTFDIERSEAALADENRWSERVAEIDRAIDQARKDTQTIVSAPADNVGVTLAPNPVTIEHVYPGRTAEVHADVGEELAPGDPADIRFLVGDVPFRYAEEIDWSERGHTRTETQLHRVEGDINRLIPGKAPEERRDELREHLAHSLSTFAEHLQENAFANKPQPHMTLGNLAQPCPECGGWKDWKGRCPACQRRQWEAQNIESEIERLMDERNHQMEEARRWRERLPILRRQLDEARKDLARYEGE
;
A
#
# COMPACT_ATOMS: atom_id res chain seq x y z
N MET A 1 12.68 7.46 20.20
CA MET A 1 13.61 7.31 19.06
C MET A 1 12.86 7.63 17.80
N MET A 2 13.17 8.75 17.14
CA MET A 2 12.47 9.16 15.92
C MET A 2 12.83 8.22 14.77
N SER A 3 11.81 7.64 14.15
CA SER A 3 11.95 6.75 13.00
C SER A 3 12.67 7.43 11.84
N TRP A 4 13.71 6.78 11.33
CA TRP A 4 14.49 7.16 10.15
C TRP A 4 13.60 7.45 8.92
N TRP A 5 12.39 6.86 8.88
CA TRP A 5 11.37 7.09 7.85
C TRP A 5 10.99 8.56 7.62
N ASN A 6 10.92 9.39 8.68
CA ASN A 6 10.54 10.80 8.51
C ASN A 6 11.62 11.65 7.82
N ARG A 7 12.85 11.14 7.73
CA ARG A 7 13.97 11.84 7.08
C ARG A 7 14.07 11.56 5.58
N LEU A 8 13.54 10.42 5.10
CA LEU A 8 13.52 10.06 3.68
C LEU A 8 12.35 10.70 2.91
N LYS A 9 11.20 10.93 3.56
CA LYS A 9 10.03 11.60 2.95
C LYS A 9 10.23 13.07 2.55
N ARG A 10 11.34 13.71 2.94
CA ARG A 10 11.61 15.14 2.67
C ARG A 10 12.50 15.42 1.46
N LYS A 11 12.86 14.42 0.65
CA LYS A 11 13.80 14.59 -0.47
C LYS A 11 13.22 14.43 -1.88
N ASP A 12 11.92 14.19 -2.04
CA ASP A 12 11.30 13.96 -3.36
C ASP A 12 10.65 15.19 -4.02
N ASP A 13 10.70 16.37 -3.41
CA ASP A 13 10.20 17.59 -4.03
C ASP A 13 11.31 18.31 -4.82
N THR A 14 11.83 17.72 -5.90
CA THR A 14 12.47 18.51 -6.97
C THR A 14 12.43 17.81 -8.33
N HIS A 15 11.69 18.43 -9.26
CA HIS A 15 11.74 18.30 -10.73
C HIS A 15 11.26 17.00 -11.40
N LYS A 16 9.94 16.93 -11.66
CA LYS A 16 9.39 16.27 -12.85
C LYS A 16 9.53 17.20 -14.06
N PRO A 17 10.08 16.75 -15.21
CA PRO A 17 9.78 17.37 -16.49
C PRO A 17 8.47 16.80 -17.06
N ASP A 18 7.70 17.68 -17.69
CA ASP A 18 6.38 17.45 -18.28
C ASP A 18 6.34 16.30 -19.31
N GLU A 19 5.42 15.36 -19.09
CA GLU A 19 4.92 14.45 -20.12
C GLU A 19 3.82 15.15 -20.92
N GLN A 20 4.04 15.34 -22.22
CA GLN A 20 3.01 15.73 -23.18
C GLN A 20 2.25 14.50 -23.72
N PRO A 21 0.98 14.65 -24.11
CA PRO A 21 0.05 13.55 -24.27
C PRO A 21 0.18 12.82 -25.62
N ALA A 22 -0.20 11.54 -25.59
CA ALA A 22 -0.35 10.66 -26.73
C ALA A 22 -1.45 11.17 -27.69
N GLY A 23 -1.04 11.49 -28.92
CA GLY A 23 -1.92 11.81 -30.05
C GLY A 23 -1.83 10.73 -31.13
N SER A 24 -2.98 10.21 -31.52
CA SER A 24 -3.28 9.23 -32.56
C SER A 24 -2.61 9.46 -33.92
N GLN A 25 -2.09 8.39 -34.53
CA GLN A 25 -1.80 8.36 -35.97
C GLN A 25 -2.52 7.18 -36.64
N GLU A 26 -3.61 7.51 -37.30
CA GLU A 26 -4.19 6.72 -38.39
C GLU A 26 -3.23 6.70 -39.58
N GLY A 27 -3.20 5.56 -40.27
CA GLY A 27 -2.33 5.33 -41.41
C GLY A 27 -2.73 6.13 -42.65
N VAL A 28 -1.72 6.70 -43.31
CA VAL A 28 -1.77 7.05 -44.74
C VAL A 28 -0.51 6.52 -45.40
N VAL A 29 -0.72 5.59 -46.33
CA VAL A 29 0.29 5.05 -47.24
C VAL A 29 0.55 6.07 -48.34
N GLY A 30 1.82 6.35 -48.68
CA GLY A 30 2.14 6.99 -49.96
C GLY A 30 3.46 7.75 -50.04
N ARG A 31 4.45 7.11 -50.65
CA ARG A 31 5.57 7.67 -51.44
C ARG A 31 5.88 9.17 -51.25
N SER A 32 7.08 9.47 -50.77
CA SER A 32 7.92 10.49 -51.42
C SER A 32 9.39 10.18 -51.19
N ALA A 33 10.11 9.94 -52.30
CA ALA A 33 11.56 9.93 -52.31
C ALA A 33 12.09 11.21 -51.66
N SER A 34 12.96 11.06 -50.67
CA SER A 34 13.56 12.15 -49.92
C SER A 34 14.31 13.08 -50.88
N ARG A 35 13.66 14.17 -51.29
CA ARG A 35 14.36 15.39 -51.71
C ARG A 35 15.27 15.76 -50.54
N ARG A 36 16.56 15.49 -50.68
CA ARG A 36 17.57 16.22 -49.91
C ARG A 36 17.35 17.69 -50.29
N SER A 37 16.62 18.43 -49.45
CA SER A 37 16.69 19.89 -49.50
C SER A 37 18.17 20.23 -49.33
N GLN A 38 18.84 20.54 -50.45
CA GLN A 38 20.08 21.29 -50.41
C GLN A 38 19.69 22.62 -49.75
N VAL A 39 19.88 22.66 -48.43
CA VAL A 39 19.84 23.89 -47.66
C VAL A 39 20.79 24.84 -48.36
N ASP A 40 20.29 25.97 -48.82
CA ASP A 40 21.09 26.98 -49.51
C ASP A 40 22.12 27.53 -48.53
N LEU A 41 23.34 26.98 -48.58
CA LEU A 41 24.46 27.35 -47.72
C LEU A 41 25.05 28.72 -48.10
N SER A 42 24.48 29.39 -49.12
CA SER A 42 24.86 30.75 -49.50
C SER A 42 24.48 31.78 -48.43
N ASP A 43 23.38 31.56 -47.70
CA ASP A 43 22.89 32.49 -46.68
C ASP A 43 23.75 32.44 -45.40
N PRO A 44 24.45 33.55 -45.03
CA PRO A 44 25.28 33.60 -43.83
C PRO A 44 24.51 33.28 -42.52
N ALA A 45 23.22 33.60 -42.43
CA ALA A 45 22.42 33.31 -41.24
C ALA A 45 22.04 31.82 -41.13
N VAL A 46 21.88 31.12 -42.26
CA VAL A 46 21.70 29.66 -42.30
C VAL A 46 23.01 28.98 -41.93
N ARG A 47 24.13 29.54 -42.38
CA ARG A 47 25.46 29.03 -42.10
C ARG A 47 25.82 29.07 -40.61
N GLU A 48 25.65 30.24 -40.00
CA GLU A 48 25.89 30.45 -38.57
C GLU A 48 25.04 29.51 -37.70
N ARG A 49 23.74 29.36 -38.02
CA ARG A 49 22.85 28.43 -37.31
C ARG A 49 23.31 26.97 -37.42
N ARG A 50 23.89 26.57 -38.56
CA ARG A 50 24.44 25.22 -38.74
C ARG A 50 25.71 25.03 -37.92
N ARG A 51 26.64 26.00 -37.92
CA ARG A 51 27.84 25.99 -37.07
C ARG A 51 27.48 25.84 -35.59
N GLN A 52 26.59 26.70 -35.09
CA GLN A 52 26.16 26.66 -33.69
C GLN A 52 25.50 25.33 -33.28
N ARG A 53 24.80 24.65 -34.19
CA ARG A 53 24.24 23.31 -33.93
C ARG A 53 25.34 22.25 -33.83
N LEU A 54 26.36 22.31 -34.68
CA LEU A 54 27.50 21.41 -34.63
C LEU A 54 28.32 21.63 -33.35
N GLU A 55 28.60 22.87 -32.99
CA GLU A 55 29.27 23.23 -31.73
C GLU A 55 28.51 22.71 -30.50
N ARG A 56 27.18 22.91 -30.47
CA ARG A 56 26.32 22.35 -29.41
C ARG A 56 26.39 20.83 -29.36
N ARG A 57 26.27 20.16 -30.51
CA ARG A 57 26.37 18.70 -30.60
C ARG A 57 27.73 18.18 -30.11
N VAL A 58 28.83 18.88 -30.43
CA VAL A 58 30.18 18.54 -29.94
C VAL A 58 30.24 18.66 -28.41
N LYS A 59 29.68 19.72 -27.83
CA LYS A 59 29.59 19.89 -26.37
C LYS A 59 28.77 18.78 -25.71
N ASP A 60 27.58 18.50 -26.23
CA ASP A 60 26.69 17.47 -25.69
C ASP A 60 27.35 16.08 -25.73
N LEU A 61 27.98 15.72 -26.85
CA LEU A 61 28.72 14.46 -27.00
C LEU A 61 29.93 14.38 -26.06
N THR A 62 30.61 15.50 -25.81
CA THR A 62 31.75 15.53 -24.88
C THR A 62 31.25 15.26 -23.45
N PHE A 63 30.16 15.92 -23.04
CA PHE A 63 29.52 15.70 -21.75
C PHE A 63 29.03 14.25 -21.57
N ASP A 64 28.39 13.68 -22.60
CA ASP A 64 27.95 12.28 -22.56
C ASP A 64 29.12 11.29 -22.47
N ILE A 65 30.25 11.58 -23.14
CA ILE A 65 31.48 10.80 -23.01
C ILE A 65 32.03 10.87 -21.59
N GLU A 66 32.13 12.06 -21.00
CA GLU A 66 32.58 12.22 -19.61
C GLU A 66 31.72 11.39 -18.65
N ARG A 67 30.40 11.39 -18.86
CA ARG A 67 29.46 10.57 -18.07
C ARG A 67 29.64 9.07 -18.30
N SER A 68 29.87 8.65 -19.54
CA SER A 68 30.19 7.26 -19.89
C SER A 68 31.53 6.80 -19.31
N GLU A 69 32.54 7.66 -19.28
CA GLU A 69 33.86 7.41 -18.70
C GLU A 69 33.78 7.32 -17.17
N ALA A 70 33.00 8.20 -16.53
CA ALA A 70 32.71 8.12 -15.11
C ALA A 70 32.02 6.79 -14.74
N ALA A 71 31.20 6.23 -15.64
CA ALA A 71 30.57 4.93 -15.41
C ALA A 71 31.57 3.76 -15.40
N LEU A 72 32.75 3.90 -16.05
CA LEU A 72 33.80 2.87 -16.07
C LEU A 72 34.64 2.83 -14.80
N ALA A 73 34.66 3.90 -14.00
CA ALA A 73 35.37 3.90 -12.73
C ALA A 73 34.76 2.87 -11.77
N ASP A 74 35.60 2.22 -10.97
CA ASP A 74 35.15 1.25 -9.96
C ASP A 74 34.28 1.93 -8.89
N GLU A 75 34.71 3.12 -8.45
CA GLU A 75 33.95 4.01 -7.58
C GLU A 75 33.33 5.14 -8.41
N ASN A 76 32.02 5.09 -8.57
CA ASN A 76 31.23 6.08 -9.30
C ASN A 76 29.83 6.27 -8.66
N ARG A 77 29.09 7.28 -9.14
CA ARG A 77 27.74 7.61 -8.63
C ARG A 77 26.75 6.44 -8.61
N TRP A 78 26.81 5.52 -9.58
CA TRP A 78 25.92 4.36 -9.62
C TRP A 78 26.34 3.31 -8.60
N SER A 79 27.65 3.06 -8.45
CA SER A 79 28.17 2.15 -7.42
C SER A 79 27.89 2.66 -6.00
N GLU A 80 28.01 3.97 -5.76
CA GLU A 80 27.65 4.61 -4.49
C GLU A 80 26.15 4.43 -4.21
N ARG A 81 25.31 4.71 -5.21
CA ARG A 81 23.86 4.52 -5.09
C ARG A 81 23.47 3.07 -4.84
N VAL A 82 24.10 2.12 -5.55
CA VAL A 82 23.88 0.68 -5.31
C VAL A 82 24.28 0.31 -3.88
N ALA A 83 25.41 0.81 -3.37
CA ALA A 83 25.84 0.56 -2.00
C ALA A 83 24.92 1.21 -0.94
N GLU A 84 24.26 2.32 -1.24
CA GLU A 84 23.19 2.89 -0.42
C GLU A 84 21.95 1.98 -0.40
N ILE A 85 21.53 1.51 -1.57
CA ILE A 85 20.36 0.63 -1.71
C ILE A 85 20.61 -0.71 -1.01
N ASP A 86 21.80 -1.30 -1.17
CA ASP A 86 22.19 -2.53 -0.48
C ASP A 86 22.11 -2.39 1.05
N ARG A 87 22.59 -1.26 1.60
CA ARG A 87 22.45 -0.97 3.03
C ARG A 87 20.98 -0.83 3.45
N ALA A 88 20.12 -0.23 2.62
CA ALA A 88 18.70 -0.11 2.90
C ALA A 88 18.00 -1.48 2.89
N ILE A 89 18.31 -2.34 1.92
CA ILE A 89 17.82 -3.73 1.85
C ILE A 89 18.25 -4.52 3.09
N ASP A 90 19.51 -4.42 3.49
CA ASP A 90 20.02 -5.12 4.67
C ASP A 90 19.34 -4.64 5.96
N GLN A 91 19.05 -3.34 6.08
CA GLN A 91 18.30 -2.82 7.21
C GLN A 91 16.86 -3.33 7.20
N ALA A 92 16.17 -3.27 6.05
CA ALA A 92 14.81 -3.76 5.92
C ALA A 92 14.69 -5.24 6.29
N ARG A 93 15.65 -6.09 5.88
CA ARG A 93 15.70 -7.50 6.26
C ARG A 93 15.84 -7.70 7.78
N LYS A 94 16.66 -6.89 8.45
CA LYS A 94 16.79 -6.91 9.91
C LYS A 94 15.49 -6.50 10.60
N ASP A 95 14.80 -5.51 10.05
CA ASP A 95 13.53 -5.03 10.58
C ASP A 95 12.45 -6.12 10.46
N THR A 96 12.34 -6.78 9.30
CA THR A 96 11.45 -7.94 9.11
C THR A 96 11.76 -9.05 10.13
N GLN A 97 13.04 -9.40 10.29
CA GLN A 97 13.43 -10.43 11.25
C GLN A 97 13.08 -10.05 12.69
N THR A 98 13.21 -8.77 13.04
CA THR A 98 12.85 -8.25 14.36
C THR A 98 11.35 -8.36 14.62
N ILE A 99 10.52 -8.02 13.63
CA ILE A 99 9.05 -8.10 13.72
C ILE A 99 8.58 -9.55 13.88
N VAL A 100 9.11 -10.46 13.05
CA VAL A 100 8.71 -11.87 13.02
C VAL A 100 9.20 -12.61 14.27
N SER A 101 10.39 -12.28 14.78
CA SER A 101 10.99 -12.95 15.94
C SER A 101 10.61 -12.32 17.28
N ALA A 102 9.77 -11.28 17.28
CA ALA A 102 9.39 -10.58 18.51
C ALA A 102 8.70 -11.54 19.51
N PRO A 103 9.30 -11.80 20.69
CA PRO A 103 8.75 -12.75 21.64
C PRO A 103 7.36 -12.36 22.13
N ALA A 104 6.60 -13.35 22.59
CA ALA A 104 5.39 -13.14 23.35
C ALA A 104 5.77 -12.72 24.78
N ASP A 105 6.12 -11.44 24.96
CA ASP A 105 6.60 -10.96 26.27
C ASP A 105 5.56 -11.09 27.38
N ASN A 106 4.26 -11.20 27.04
CA ASN A 106 3.18 -11.41 28.00
C ASN A 106 2.07 -12.27 27.42
N VAL A 107 1.95 -13.53 27.84
CA VAL A 107 0.82 -14.40 27.46
C VAL A 107 -0.49 -13.74 27.90
N GLY A 108 -1.47 -13.68 26.99
CA GLY A 108 -2.78 -13.06 27.24
C GLY A 108 -3.46 -13.64 28.47
N VAL A 109 -4.20 -12.80 29.20
CA VAL A 109 -4.99 -13.25 30.35
C VAL A 109 -6.11 -14.14 29.84
N THR A 110 -6.19 -15.37 30.36
CA THR A 110 -7.32 -16.28 30.09
C THR A 110 -8.58 -15.75 30.76
N LEU A 111 -9.64 -15.53 29.98
CA LEU A 111 -10.93 -15.11 30.49
C LEU A 111 -11.75 -16.29 31.02
N ALA A 112 -12.66 -16.01 31.96
CA ALA A 112 -13.59 -17.00 32.47
C ALA A 112 -14.54 -17.47 31.34
N PRO A 113 -14.95 -18.75 31.32
CA PRO A 113 -15.85 -19.30 30.30
C PRO A 113 -17.32 -18.90 30.58
N ASN A 114 -17.58 -17.62 30.79
CA ASN A 114 -18.94 -17.10 31.01
C ASN A 114 -19.76 -17.32 29.73
N PRO A 115 -20.93 -17.97 29.80
CA PRO A 115 -21.71 -18.26 28.60
C PRO A 115 -22.19 -16.98 27.93
N VAL A 116 -22.27 -17.01 26.60
CA VAL A 116 -22.96 -16.00 25.82
C VAL A 116 -24.38 -16.50 25.53
N THR A 117 -25.38 -15.80 26.05
CA THR A 117 -26.79 -16.14 25.87
C THR A 117 -27.43 -15.16 24.90
N ILE A 118 -27.88 -15.65 23.75
CA ILE A 118 -28.54 -14.83 22.74
C ILE A 118 -29.99 -14.62 23.18
N GLU A 119 -30.39 -13.36 23.36
CA GLU A 119 -31.74 -13.00 23.77
C GLU A 119 -32.62 -12.68 22.57
N HIS A 120 -32.07 -11.91 21.62
CA HIS A 120 -32.81 -11.40 20.48
C HIS A 120 -31.87 -11.14 19.31
N VAL A 121 -32.27 -11.58 18.11
CA VAL A 121 -31.52 -11.32 16.87
C VAL A 121 -32.52 -10.91 15.82
N TYR A 122 -32.64 -9.61 15.60
CA TYR A 122 -33.42 -9.06 14.51
C TYR A 122 -32.46 -8.61 13.41
N PRO A 123 -32.41 -9.31 12.27
CA PRO A 123 -31.40 -9.05 11.25
C PRO A 123 -31.59 -7.71 10.52
N GLY A 124 -32.76 -7.09 10.58
CA GLY A 124 -33.13 -5.93 9.76
C GLY A 124 -33.78 -6.36 8.44
N ARG A 125 -34.04 -5.40 7.54
CA ARG A 125 -34.93 -5.62 6.37
C ARG A 125 -34.48 -6.73 5.41
N THR A 126 -35.33 -7.73 5.27
CA THR A 126 -35.53 -8.48 4.02
C THR A 126 -36.66 -7.83 3.22
N ALA A 127 -36.49 -7.67 1.91
CA ALA A 127 -37.53 -7.21 0.99
C ALA A 127 -38.46 -8.35 0.53
N GLU A 128 -38.27 -9.57 1.03
CA GLU A 128 -39.03 -10.74 0.60
C GLU A 128 -39.93 -11.21 1.74
N VAL A 129 -41.20 -10.85 1.60
CA VAL A 129 -42.34 -11.31 2.38
C VAL A 129 -42.45 -12.84 2.21
N HIS A 130 -42.03 -13.61 3.22
CA HIS A 130 -42.49 -15.00 3.36
C HIS A 130 -43.86 -14.97 4.02
N ALA A 131 -44.89 -15.29 3.25
CA ALA A 131 -46.31 -15.16 3.61
C ALA A 131 -46.85 -16.14 4.68
N ASP A 132 -46.00 -16.90 5.39
CA ASP A 132 -46.44 -18.07 6.17
C ASP A 132 -46.04 -18.09 7.66
N VAL A 133 -45.52 -17.00 8.24
CA VAL A 133 -45.27 -16.92 9.69
C VAL A 133 -45.96 -15.69 10.27
N GLY A 134 -46.94 -15.91 11.14
CA GLY A 134 -47.90 -14.94 11.65
C GLY A 134 -47.37 -13.89 12.64
N GLU A 135 -46.19 -13.33 12.39
CA GLU A 135 -45.72 -12.09 13.01
C GLU A 135 -45.39 -11.10 11.89
N GLU A 136 -46.19 -10.02 11.80
CA GLU A 136 -45.99 -8.93 10.84
C GLU A 136 -44.66 -8.21 11.13
N LEU A 137 -43.56 -8.71 10.60
CA LEU A 137 -42.33 -7.94 10.50
C LEU A 137 -42.56 -6.84 9.47
N ALA A 138 -42.64 -5.59 9.92
CA ALA A 138 -42.78 -4.46 9.03
C ALA A 138 -41.57 -4.41 8.09
N PRO A 139 -41.75 -4.32 6.76
CA PRO A 139 -40.65 -4.11 5.81
C PRO A 139 -40.07 -2.72 6.04
N GLY A 140 -39.14 -2.63 6.97
CA GLY A 140 -39.06 -1.42 7.79
C GLY A 140 -37.81 -1.28 8.61
N ASP A 141 -37.55 -2.31 9.39
CA ASP A 141 -36.94 -2.01 10.69
C ASP A 141 -35.42 -2.20 10.67
N PRO A 142 -34.68 -1.34 11.41
CA PRO A 142 -33.25 -1.45 11.55
C PRO A 142 -32.89 -2.75 12.28
N ALA A 143 -31.71 -3.30 12.02
CA ALA A 143 -31.21 -4.45 12.76
C ALA A 143 -31.10 -4.15 14.28
N ASP A 144 -31.45 -5.15 15.12
CA ASP A 144 -31.36 -5.07 16.58
C ASP A 144 -30.93 -6.42 17.17
N ILE A 145 -29.69 -6.49 17.63
CA ILE A 145 -29.04 -7.69 18.17
C ILE A 145 -28.83 -7.52 19.67
N ARG A 146 -29.31 -8.46 20.48
CA ARG A 146 -29.17 -8.47 21.95
C ARG A 146 -28.70 -9.82 22.46
N PHE A 147 -27.72 -9.76 23.35
CA PHE A 147 -27.18 -10.95 24.00
C PHE A 147 -26.56 -10.59 25.37
N LEU A 148 -26.49 -11.59 26.23
CA LEU A 148 -25.82 -11.53 27.53
C LEU A 148 -24.46 -12.20 27.44
N VAL A 149 -23.46 -11.66 28.13
CA VAL A 149 -22.19 -12.35 28.40
C VAL A 149 -22.08 -12.53 29.91
N GLY A 150 -22.36 -13.74 30.40
CA GLY A 150 -22.63 -13.94 31.83
C GLY A 150 -23.88 -13.16 32.24
N ASP A 151 -23.71 -12.14 33.07
CA ASP A 151 -24.75 -11.25 33.59
C ASP A 151 -24.74 -9.85 32.94
N VAL A 152 -23.85 -9.60 31.97
CA VAL A 152 -23.68 -8.29 31.33
C VAL A 152 -24.45 -8.23 30.00
N PRO A 153 -25.47 -7.36 29.87
CA PRO A 153 -26.21 -7.21 28.62
C PRO A 153 -25.46 -6.37 27.60
N PHE A 154 -25.60 -6.76 26.33
CA PHE A 154 -25.11 -6.03 25.17
C PHE A 154 -26.22 -5.88 24.13
N ARG A 155 -26.30 -4.68 23.56
CA ARG A 155 -27.20 -4.35 22.45
C ARG A 155 -26.45 -3.67 21.34
N TYR A 156 -26.59 -4.20 20.13
CA TYR A 156 -26.09 -3.63 18.89
C TYR A 156 -27.27 -3.33 17.97
N ALA A 157 -27.33 -2.12 17.44
CA ALA A 157 -28.38 -1.73 16.53
C ALA A 157 -27.80 -0.97 15.33
N GLU A 158 -28.49 -1.06 14.21
CA GLU A 158 -28.21 -0.27 13.02
C GLU A 158 -28.62 1.19 13.27
N GLU A 159 -27.73 2.13 12.96
CA GLU A 159 -28.02 3.55 13.07
C GLU A 159 -28.88 3.99 11.87
N ILE A 160 -30.07 4.52 12.14
CA ILE A 160 -30.94 5.08 11.10
C ILE A 160 -30.48 6.51 10.83
N ASP A 161 -29.74 6.72 9.73
CA ASP A 161 -29.52 8.07 9.22
C ASP A 161 -30.79 8.59 8.53
N TRP A 162 -31.52 9.45 9.24
CA TRP A 162 -32.75 10.07 8.75
C TRP A 162 -32.51 11.08 7.60
N SER A 163 -31.24 11.44 7.32
CA SER A 163 -30.89 12.43 6.29
C SER A 163 -30.73 11.83 4.87
N GLU A 164 -30.57 10.50 4.73
CA GLU A 164 -30.28 9.84 3.44
C GLU A 164 -31.52 9.27 2.72
N ARG A 165 -32.63 10.01 2.67
CA ARG A 165 -33.75 9.69 1.76
C ARG A 165 -33.47 10.22 0.35
N GLY A 166 -32.52 9.62 -0.39
CA GLY A 166 -32.41 9.93 -1.83
C GLY A 166 -31.12 9.57 -2.56
N HIS A 167 -30.05 9.16 -1.88
CA HIS A 167 -28.79 8.78 -2.53
C HIS A 167 -28.37 7.37 -2.13
N THR A 168 -27.52 6.76 -2.95
CA THR A 168 -26.98 5.40 -2.78
C THR A 168 -26.57 5.18 -1.33
N ARG A 169 -27.35 4.39 -0.60
CA ARG A 169 -27.16 4.17 0.82
C ARG A 169 -25.85 3.42 1.06
N THR A 170 -25.08 3.93 2.01
CA THR A 170 -23.86 3.30 2.52
C THR A 170 -24.21 1.94 3.15
N GLU A 171 -23.29 0.97 3.11
CA GLU A 171 -23.44 -0.30 3.83
C GLU A 171 -23.78 -0.03 5.30
N THR A 172 -24.92 -0.55 5.76
CA THR A 172 -25.39 -0.30 7.12
C THR A 172 -24.60 -1.11 8.13
N GLN A 173 -23.99 -0.40 9.08
CA GLN A 173 -23.13 -0.98 10.12
C GLN A 173 -23.87 -1.06 11.45
N LEU A 174 -23.61 -2.13 12.22
CA LEU A 174 -24.11 -2.27 13.59
C LEU A 174 -23.24 -1.45 14.54
N HIS A 175 -23.87 -0.71 15.46
CA HIS A 175 -23.19 0.04 16.50
C HIS A 175 -23.63 -0.42 17.89
N ARG A 176 -22.71 -0.44 18.86
CA ARG A 176 -23.04 -0.77 20.24
C ARG A 176 -23.86 0.36 20.88
N VAL A 177 -25.11 0.06 21.23
CA VAL A 177 -26.03 0.97 21.94
C VAL A 177 -25.99 0.74 23.46
N GLU A 178 -25.79 -0.51 23.88
CA GLU A 178 -25.76 -0.90 25.30
C GLU A 178 -24.63 -1.89 25.59
N GLY A 179 -24.13 -1.86 26.83
CA GLY A 179 -23.17 -2.81 27.37
C GLY A 179 -21.82 -2.18 27.72
N ASP A 180 -21.38 -2.39 28.96
CA ASP A 180 -20.08 -1.94 29.46
C ASP A 180 -19.07 -3.07 29.43
N ILE A 181 -18.09 -2.96 28.52
CA ILE A 181 -17.01 -3.93 28.35
C ILE A 181 -16.15 -4.04 29.61
N ASN A 182 -16.00 -2.96 30.38
CA ASN A 182 -15.14 -2.97 31.57
C ASN A 182 -15.63 -3.99 32.60
N ARG A 183 -16.93 -4.29 32.62
CA ARG A 183 -17.51 -5.33 33.50
C ARG A 183 -17.08 -6.75 33.11
N LEU A 184 -16.60 -6.95 31.88
CA LEU A 184 -16.07 -8.24 31.41
C LEU A 184 -14.58 -8.42 31.69
N ILE A 185 -13.85 -7.34 32.04
CA ILE A 185 -12.41 -7.39 32.26
C ILE A 185 -12.13 -7.94 33.66
N PRO A 186 -11.36 -9.05 33.79
CA PRO A 186 -11.03 -9.58 35.10
C PRO A 186 -10.21 -8.59 35.92
N GLY A 187 -10.53 -8.43 37.21
CA GLY A 187 -9.75 -7.56 38.11
C GLY A 187 -8.28 -7.97 38.26
N LYS A 188 -7.95 -9.24 37.94
CA LYS A 188 -6.56 -9.76 37.92
C LYS A 188 -5.77 -9.39 36.66
N ALA A 189 -6.41 -8.76 35.67
CA ALA A 189 -5.72 -8.34 34.44
C ALA A 189 -4.69 -7.24 34.75
N PRO A 190 -3.44 -7.35 34.27
CA PRO A 190 -2.41 -6.32 34.42
C PRO A 190 -2.89 -4.98 33.88
N GLU A 191 -2.63 -3.90 34.61
CA GLU A 191 -3.13 -2.55 34.29
C GLU A 191 -2.72 -2.10 32.88
N GLU A 192 -1.46 -2.32 32.51
CA GLU A 192 -0.88 -2.00 31.20
C GLU A 192 -1.62 -2.67 30.02
N ARG A 193 -2.34 -3.77 30.27
CA ARG A 193 -3.02 -4.57 29.25
C ARG A 193 -4.54 -4.47 29.28
N ARG A 194 -5.10 -3.75 30.25
CA ARG A 194 -6.57 -3.61 30.38
C ARG A 194 -7.16 -2.89 29.19
N ASP A 195 -6.49 -1.84 28.70
CA ASP A 195 -6.95 -1.11 27.52
C ASP A 195 -6.88 -1.96 26.24
N GLU A 196 -5.79 -2.70 26.03
CA GLU A 196 -5.67 -3.63 24.89
C GLU A 196 -6.78 -4.70 24.92
N LEU A 197 -7.04 -5.29 26.08
CA LEU A 197 -8.10 -6.28 26.25
C LEU A 197 -9.49 -5.67 26.06
N ARG A 198 -9.71 -4.44 26.54
CA ARG A 198 -10.96 -3.70 26.36
C ARG A 198 -11.24 -3.45 24.88
N GLU A 199 -10.24 -2.98 24.14
CA GLU A 199 -10.34 -2.75 22.69
C GLU A 199 -10.57 -4.06 21.93
N HIS A 200 -9.84 -5.13 22.28
CA HIS A 200 -10.03 -6.45 21.69
C HIS A 200 -11.45 -7.00 21.91
N LEU A 201 -11.96 -6.90 23.14
CA LEU A 201 -13.32 -7.33 23.46
C LEU A 201 -14.36 -6.47 22.75
N ALA A 202 -14.14 -5.15 22.64
CA ALA A 202 -15.03 -4.28 21.86
C ALA A 202 -15.16 -4.74 20.41
N HIS A 203 -14.03 -4.99 19.76
CA HIS A 203 -14.00 -5.47 18.39
C HIS A 203 -14.63 -6.86 18.25
N SER A 204 -14.25 -7.79 19.14
CA SER A 204 -14.73 -9.17 19.10
C SER A 204 -16.25 -9.27 19.31
N LEU A 205 -16.81 -8.45 20.20
CA LEU A 205 -18.26 -8.37 20.44
C LEU A 205 -19.01 -7.75 19.25
N SER A 206 -18.44 -6.73 18.60
CA SER A 206 -19.02 -6.12 17.39
C SER A 206 -19.08 -7.13 16.25
N THR A 207 -17.96 -7.79 15.93
CA THR A 207 -17.89 -8.82 14.89
C THR A 207 -18.74 -10.05 15.23
N PHE A 208 -18.91 -10.34 16.51
CA PHE A 208 -19.85 -11.38 16.94
C PHE A 208 -21.30 -10.97 16.64
N ALA A 209 -21.70 -9.73 16.94
CA ALA A 209 -23.04 -9.22 16.65
C ALA A 209 -23.36 -9.22 15.13
N GLU A 210 -22.41 -8.75 14.32
CA GLU A 210 -22.49 -8.84 12.84
C GLU A 210 -22.68 -10.29 12.38
N HIS A 211 -21.95 -11.23 12.98
CA HIS A 211 -22.09 -12.63 12.63
C HIS A 211 -23.45 -13.23 13.04
N LEU A 212 -24.00 -12.82 14.20
CA LEU A 212 -25.36 -13.21 14.58
C LEU A 212 -26.38 -12.70 13.56
N GLN A 213 -26.22 -11.46 13.11
CA GLN A 213 -27.04 -10.84 12.06
C GLN A 213 -26.93 -11.61 10.74
N GLU A 214 -25.71 -11.90 10.26
CA GLU A 214 -25.46 -12.69 9.04
C GLU A 214 -26.09 -14.08 9.12
N ASN A 215 -25.95 -14.77 10.26
CA ASN A 215 -26.57 -16.08 10.45
C ASN A 215 -28.09 -16.00 10.44
N ALA A 216 -28.68 -14.98 11.08
CA ALA A 216 -30.13 -14.78 11.04
C ALA A 216 -30.63 -14.48 9.62
N PHE A 217 -29.93 -13.61 8.87
CA PHE A 217 -30.23 -13.37 7.46
C PHE A 217 -30.14 -14.65 6.61
N ALA A 218 -29.12 -15.47 6.83
CA ALA A 218 -28.92 -16.71 6.10
C ALA A 218 -29.73 -17.90 6.65
N ASN A 219 -30.60 -17.69 7.64
CA ASN A 219 -31.34 -18.71 8.37
C ASN A 219 -30.47 -19.89 8.87
N LYS A 220 -29.29 -19.55 9.40
CA LYS A 220 -28.30 -20.48 9.98
C LYS A 220 -28.44 -20.54 11.49
N PRO A 221 -28.13 -21.70 12.12
CA PRO A 221 -28.13 -21.81 13.56
C PRO A 221 -27.08 -20.88 14.18
N GLN A 222 -27.43 -20.29 15.32
CA GLN A 222 -26.51 -19.42 16.04
C GLN A 222 -25.48 -20.22 16.85
N PRO A 223 -24.23 -19.75 16.93
CA PRO A 223 -23.17 -20.47 17.61
C PRO A 223 -23.32 -20.42 19.13
N HIS A 224 -22.93 -21.51 19.81
CA HIS A 224 -22.72 -21.51 21.25
C HIS A 224 -21.34 -20.97 21.58
N MET A 225 -21.27 -19.88 22.35
CA MET A 225 -20.02 -19.18 22.66
C MET A 225 -19.89 -18.90 24.16
N THR A 226 -18.65 -18.66 24.59
CA THR A 226 -18.32 -18.14 25.92
C THR A 226 -17.42 -16.91 25.80
N LEU A 227 -17.29 -16.11 26.87
CA LEU A 227 -16.34 -15.00 26.93
C LEU A 227 -14.90 -15.46 26.64
N GLY A 228 -14.52 -16.66 27.09
CA GLY A 228 -13.24 -17.26 26.76
C GLY A 228 -13.04 -17.52 25.26
N ASN A 229 -14.12 -17.79 24.51
CA ASN A 229 -14.05 -17.92 23.05
C ASN A 229 -13.87 -16.57 22.34
N LEU A 230 -14.42 -15.49 22.91
CA LEU A 230 -14.31 -14.14 22.34
C LEU A 230 -12.90 -13.54 22.49
N ALA A 231 -12.09 -14.04 23.43
CA ALA A 231 -10.72 -13.58 23.64
C ALA A 231 -9.81 -14.73 24.11
N GLN A 232 -9.46 -15.64 23.19
CA GLN A 232 -8.52 -16.71 23.49
C GLN A 232 -7.08 -16.17 23.50
N PRO A 233 -6.22 -16.51 24.46
CA PRO A 233 -4.83 -16.07 24.44
C PRO A 233 -4.11 -16.61 23.20
N CYS A 234 -3.37 -15.75 22.51
CA CYS A 234 -2.57 -16.14 21.36
C CYS A 234 -1.20 -16.66 21.83
N PRO A 235 -0.83 -17.92 21.52
CA PRO A 235 0.45 -18.48 21.95
C PRO A 235 1.66 -17.86 21.23
N GLU A 236 1.46 -17.23 20.08
CA GLU A 236 2.55 -16.69 19.25
C GLU A 236 3.00 -15.30 19.70
N CYS A 237 2.05 -14.40 19.96
CA CYS A 237 2.36 -13.01 20.30
C CYS A 237 1.93 -12.59 21.71
N GLY A 238 1.22 -13.45 22.45
CA GLY A 238 0.68 -13.11 23.76
C GLY A 238 -0.53 -12.16 23.75
N GLY A 239 -1.01 -11.77 22.56
CA GLY A 239 -2.28 -11.05 22.38
C GLY A 239 -3.50 -11.95 22.59
N TRP A 240 -4.63 -11.54 22.01
CA TRP A 240 -5.85 -12.34 21.99
C TRP A 240 -6.28 -12.65 20.56
N LYS A 241 -6.87 -13.82 20.39
CA LYS A 241 -7.56 -14.26 19.18
C LYS A 241 -9.03 -13.89 19.31
N ASP A 242 -9.60 -13.44 18.19
CA ASP A 242 -11.03 -13.29 18.02
C ASP A 242 -11.71 -14.67 18.08
N TRP A 243 -13.04 -14.68 18.07
CA TRP A 243 -13.82 -15.91 18.10
C TRP A 243 -13.66 -16.77 16.84
N LYS A 244 -13.19 -16.19 15.71
CA LYS A 244 -12.82 -16.91 14.49
C LYS A 244 -11.39 -17.49 14.57
N GLY A 245 -10.70 -17.31 15.69
CA GLY A 245 -9.34 -17.80 15.92
C GLY A 245 -8.22 -16.92 15.34
N ARG A 246 -8.54 -15.74 14.79
CA ARG A 246 -7.57 -14.80 14.21
C ARG A 246 -7.03 -13.86 15.27
N CYS A 247 -5.72 -13.62 15.27
CA CYS A 247 -5.11 -12.67 16.19
C CYS A 247 -4.78 -11.34 15.47
N PRO A 248 -5.43 -10.21 15.82
CA PRO A 248 -5.16 -8.93 15.18
C PRO A 248 -3.70 -8.48 15.31
N ALA A 249 -3.04 -8.81 16.42
CA ALA A 249 -1.62 -8.51 16.62
C ALA A 249 -0.70 -9.32 15.69
N CYS A 250 -0.92 -10.65 15.55
CA CYS A 250 -0.18 -11.45 14.58
C CYS A 250 -0.45 -10.99 13.15
N GLN A 251 -1.70 -10.67 12.83
CA GLN A 251 -2.09 -10.19 11.49
C GLN A 251 -1.42 -8.85 11.17
N ARG A 252 -1.36 -7.92 12.13
CA ARG A 252 -0.64 -6.65 11.98
C ARG A 252 0.86 -6.87 11.76
N ARG A 253 1.50 -7.72 12.56
CA ARG A 253 2.92 -8.08 12.38
C ARG A 253 3.19 -8.70 11.01
N GLN A 254 2.31 -9.60 10.56
CA GLN A 254 2.42 -10.23 9.25
C GLN A 254 2.27 -9.21 8.12
N TRP A 255 1.29 -8.31 8.23
CA TRP A 255 1.08 -7.25 7.25
C TRP A 255 2.25 -6.26 7.21
N GLU A 256 2.79 -5.88 8.37
CA GLU A 256 4.00 -5.07 8.47
C GLU A 256 5.21 -5.76 7.83
N ALA A 257 5.40 -7.06 8.08
CA ALA A 257 6.45 -7.84 7.44
C ALA A 257 6.29 -7.89 5.91
N GLN A 258 5.08 -8.14 5.40
CA GLN A 258 4.77 -8.14 3.96
C GLN A 258 5.02 -6.77 3.31
N ASN A 259 4.71 -5.67 4.00
CA ASN A 259 4.99 -4.32 3.50
C ASN A 259 6.49 -4.06 3.40
N ILE A 260 7.28 -4.57 4.34
CA ILE A 260 8.74 -4.43 4.28
C ILE A 260 9.31 -5.34 3.18
N GLU A 261 8.76 -6.54 3.00
CA GLU A 261 9.15 -7.44 1.91
C GLU A 261 8.90 -6.83 0.53
N SER A 262 7.74 -6.20 0.30
CA SER A 262 7.45 -5.51 -0.96
C SER A 262 8.37 -4.30 -1.19
N GLU A 263 8.76 -3.61 -0.12
CA GLU A 263 9.75 -2.53 -0.20
C GLU A 263 11.16 -3.06 -0.53
N ILE A 264 11.54 -4.24 0.00
CA ILE A 264 12.79 -4.90 -0.37
C ILE A 264 12.79 -5.23 -1.87
N GLU A 265 11.70 -5.79 -2.40
CA GLU A 265 11.55 -6.09 -3.82
C GLU A 265 11.70 -4.82 -4.67
N ARG A 266 10.99 -3.74 -4.30
CA ARG A 266 11.11 -2.43 -4.95
C ARG A 266 12.56 -1.91 -4.95
N LEU A 267 13.27 -2.04 -3.83
CA LEU A 267 14.67 -1.64 -3.72
C LEU A 267 15.59 -2.52 -4.57
N MET A 268 15.32 -3.81 -4.67
CA MET A 268 16.07 -4.72 -5.56
C MET A 268 15.89 -4.35 -7.03
N ASP A 269 14.69 -3.97 -7.44
CA ASP A 269 14.43 -3.47 -8.78
C ASP A 269 15.16 -2.15 -9.05
N GLU A 270 15.11 -1.22 -8.09
CA GLU A 270 15.86 0.05 -8.18
C GLU A 270 17.36 -0.19 -8.29
N ARG A 271 17.91 -1.14 -7.50
CA ARG A 271 19.31 -1.55 -7.57
C ARG A 271 19.68 -2.08 -8.95
N ASN A 272 18.89 -2.99 -9.49
CA ASN A 272 19.11 -3.58 -10.82
C ASN A 272 19.04 -2.52 -11.91
N HIS A 273 18.09 -1.58 -11.80
CA HIS A 273 17.97 -0.45 -12.71
C HIS A 273 19.23 0.42 -12.71
N GLN A 274 19.79 0.75 -11.52
CA GLN A 274 21.05 1.51 -11.44
C GLN A 274 22.22 0.78 -12.10
N MET A 275 22.30 -0.54 -11.94
CA MET A 275 23.34 -1.35 -12.58
C MET A 275 23.18 -1.39 -14.10
N GLU A 276 21.95 -1.51 -14.61
CA GLU A 276 21.66 -1.48 -16.04
C GLU A 276 21.91 -0.11 -16.64
N GLU A 277 21.57 0.98 -15.95
CA GLU A 277 21.93 2.33 -16.39
C GLU A 277 23.44 2.49 -16.52
N ALA A 278 24.21 2.11 -15.49
CA ALA A 278 25.66 2.16 -15.52
C ALA A 278 26.21 1.36 -16.71
N ARG A 279 25.68 0.15 -16.93
CA ARG A 279 26.03 -0.70 -18.07
C ARG A 279 25.72 -0.03 -19.41
N ARG A 280 24.54 0.57 -19.59
CA ARG A 280 24.16 1.29 -20.82
C ARG A 280 25.12 2.43 -21.12
N TRP A 281 25.53 3.20 -20.11
CA TRP A 281 26.52 4.27 -20.28
C TRP A 281 27.90 3.73 -20.69
N ARG A 282 28.36 2.62 -20.09
CA ARG A 282 29.62 1.97 -20.48
C ARG A 282 29.58 1.48 -21.93
N GLU A 283 28.51 0.78 -22.31
CA GLU A 283 28.35 0.21 -23.66
C GLU A 283 28.22 1.29 -24.75
N ARG A 284 27.69 2.47 -24.41
CA ARG A 284 27.56 3.60 -25.33
C ARG A 284 28.87 4.32 -25.64
N LEU A 285 29.86 4.27 -24.76
CA LEU A 285 31.12 5.01 -24.90
C LEU A 285 31.79 4.90 -26.29
N PRO A 286 32.01 3.71 -26.88
CA PRO A 286 32.62 3.61 -28.21
C PRO A 286 31.77 4.22 -29.33
N ILE A 287 30.44 4.26 -29.18
CA ILE A 287 29.55 4.90 -30.15
C ILE A 287 29.67 6.42 -30.04
N LEU A 288 29.63 6.95 -28.82
CA LEU A 288 29.75 8.38 -28.56
C LEU A 288 31.10 8.94 -29.05
N ARG A 289 32.20 8.22 -28.81
CA ARG A 289 33.54 8.59 -29.30
C ARG A 289 33.58 8.69 -30.84
N ARG A 290 32.96 7.76 -31.56
CA ARG A 290 32.86 7.83 -33.03
C ARG A 290 32.02 9.01 -33.50
N GLN A 291 30.87 9.24 -32.86
CA GLN A 291 30.00 10.37 -33.19
C GLN A 291 30.66 11.73 -32.92
N LEU A 292 31.48 11.83 -31.88
CA LEU A 292 32.24 13.05 -31.57
C LEU A 292 33.31 13.31 -32.63
N ASP A 293 34.05 12.28 -33.06
CA ASP A 293 35.03 12.40 -34.13
C ASP A 293 34.39 12.83 -35.46
N GLU A 294 33.25 12.23 -35.83
CA GLU A 294 32.46 12.66 -36.99
C GLU A 294 31.97 14.11 -36.87
N ALA A 295 31.41 14.50 -35.72
CA ALA A 295 30.93 15.87 -35.50
C ALA A 295 32.07 16.91 -35.54
N ARG A 296 33.26 16.57 -35.02
CA ARG A 296 34.45 17.42 -35.11
C ARG A 296 34.95 17.54 -36.55
N LYS A 297 34.95 16.46 -37.32
CA LYS A 297 35.28 16.49 -38.76
C LYS A 297 34.30 17.35 -39.55
N ASP A 298 33.00 17.24 -39.26
CA ASP A 298 31.98 18.05 -39.90
C ASP A 298 32.13 19.54 -39.56
N LEU A 299 32.44 19.88 -38.30
CA LEU A 299 32.71 21.25 -37.88
C LEU A 299 33.97 21.81 -38.55
N ALA A 300 35.05 21.04 -38.60
CA ALA A 300 36.31 21.46 -39.25
C ALA A 300 36.14 21.67 -40.76
N ARG A 301 35.39 20.81 -41.45
CA ARG A 301 35.01 21.02 -42.87
C ARG A 301 34.22 22.30 -43.04
N TYR A 302 33.35 22.61 -42.08
CA TYR A 302 32.53 23.81 -42.10
C TYR A 302 33.31 25.10 -41.86
N GLU A 303 34.41 25.04 -41.10
CA GLU A 303 35.29 26.18 -40.80
C GLU A 303 36.38 26.41 -41.86
N GLY A 304 36.71 25.37 -42.64
CA GLY A 304 37.69 25.42 -43.73
C GLY A 304 37.10 25.75 -45.11
N GLU A 305 35.78 25.89 -45.22
CA GLU A 305 35.02 26.36 -46.40
C GLU A 305 34.67 27.85 -46.27
#